data_AF-A0A7C4AAZ6-F1
#
_entry.id   AF-A0A7C4AAZ6-F1
#
_cell.length_a   1.000
_cell.length_b   1.000
_cell.length_c   1.000
_cell.angle_alpha   90.00
_cell.angle_beta   90.00
_cell.angle_gamma   90.00
#
_symmetry.space_group_name_H-M   'P 1'
#
loop_
_entity.id
_entity.type
_entity.pdbx_description
1 polymer ?
#
loop_
_entity_poly.entity_id
_entity_poly.type
_entity_poly.pdbx_seq_one_letter_code
_entity_poly.pdbx_strand_id
1 'polypeptide(L)'
;MRTTCLRPLEFELAYLACLTKERLKPLSRWEKPFGGEIEAALRATSLQTRSIRRVLTDGREKPELVFSDSAACLDLYSSQFEGRRLKLDEPAMRLEGLLFGYPRCC
;
A
#
# COMPACT_ATOMS: atom_id res chain seq x y z
N MET A 1 -11.88 -11.59 -15.48
CA MET A 1 -10.98 -11.71 -14.31
C MET A 1 -11.20 -13.05 -13.63
N ARG A 2 -10.15 -13.80 -13.27
CA ARG A 2 -10.31 -14.91 -12.32
C ARG A 2 -10.35 -14.32 -10.91
N THR A 3 -11.53 -13.96 -10.43
CA THR A 3 -11.81 -13.50 -9.05
C THR A 3 -11.42 -14.52 -7.98
N THR A 4 -11.07 -15.75 -8.38
CA THR A 4 -10.69 -16.85 -7.50
C THR A 4 -9.53 -16.53 -6.55
N CYS A 5 -8.53 -15.75 -6.95
CA CYS A 5 -7.35 -15.44 -6.11
C CYS A 5 -7.63 -14.40 -5.01
N LEU A 6 -8.77 -13.71 -5.07
CA LEU A 6 -9.17 -12.68 -4.08
C LEU A 6 -10.10 -13.22 -2.99
N ARG A 7 -10.70 -14.40 -3.20
CA ARG A 7 -11.57 -15.07 -2.21
C ARG A 7 -10.97 -15.25 -0.81
N PRO A 8 -9.65 -15.51 -0.63
CA PRO A 8 -9.09 -15.66 0.72
C PRO A 8 -8.83 -14.32 1.41
N LEU A 9 -8.97 -13.19 0.72
CA LEU A 9 -8.73 -11.87 1.29
C LEU A 9 -10.01 -11.33 1.94
N GLU A 10 -9.84 -10.55 3.00
CA GLU A 10 -10.91 -9.70 3.51
C GLU A 10 -11.43 -8.79 2.39
N PHE A 11 -12.74 -8.49 2.40
CA PHE A 11 -13.39 -7.71 1.35
C PHE A 11 -12.66 -6.38 1.07
N GLU A 12 -12.29 -5.63 2.11
CA GLU A 12 -11.59 -4.35 1.96
C GLU A 12 -10.25 -4.50 1.24
N LEU A 13 -9.48 -5.54 1.58
CA LEU A 13 -8.19 -5.82 0.97
C LEU A 13 -8.35 -6.29 -0.48
N ALA A 14 -9.33 -7.16 -0.75
CA ALA A 14 -9.69 -7.57 -2.10
C ALA A 14 -10.12 -6.37 -2.97
N TYR A 15 -10.90 -5.46 -2.39
CA TYR A 15 -11.36 -4.25 -3.05
C TYR A 15 -10.19 -3.33 -3.42
N LEU A 16 -9.27 -3.06 -2.48
CA LEU A 16 -8.07 -2.28 -2.75
C LEU A 16 -7.18 -2.94 -3.83
N ALA A 17 -7.01 -4.26 -3.78
CA ALA A 17 -6.27 -5.02 -4.79
C ALA A 17 -6.89 -4.85 -6.19
N CYS A 18 -8.23 -4.91 -6.30
CA CYS A 18 -8.94 -4.63 -7.54
C CYS A 18 -8.68 -3.20 -8.02
N LEU A 19 -8.84 -2.18 -7.18
CA LEU A 19 -8.62 -0.78 -7.57
C LEU A 19 -7.20 -0.54 -8.09
N THR A 20 -6.21 -1.12 -7.42
CA THR A 20 -4.81 -0.99 -7.83
C THR A 20 -4.53 -1.72 -9.15
N LYS A 21 -5.03 -2.94 -9.30
CA LYS A 21 -4.83 -3.74 -10.51
C LYS A 21 -5.49 -3.11 -11.74
N GLU A 22 -6.67 -2.52 -11.56
CA GLU A 22 -7.38 -1.79 -12.62
C GLU A 22 -6.85 -0.35 -12.81
N ARG A 23 -5.74 0.01 -12.14
CA ARG A 23 -5.05 1.31 -12.23
C ARG A 23 -5.90 2.52 -11.87
N LEU A 24 -6.96 2.30 -11.08
CA LEU A 24 -7.73 3.37 -10.45
C LEU A 24 -6.99 3.97 -9.24
N LYS A 25 -6.09 3.18 -8.63
CA LYS A 25 -5.13 3.64 -7.61
C LYS A 25 -3.71 3.24 -8.01
N PRO A 26 -2.74 4.15 -8.08
CA PRO A 26 -1.35 3.78 -8.41
C PRO A 26 -0.75 2.85 -7.35
N LEU A 27 -1.06 3.10 -6.08
CA LEU A 27 -0.60 2.32 -4.93
C LEU A 27 -1.71 2.24 -3.90
N SER A 28 -1.82 1.09 -3.24
CA SER A 28 -2.69 0.90 -2.08
C SER A 28 -1.88 0.47 -0.86
N ARG A 29 -2.43 0.80 0.31
CA ARG A 29 -1.85 0.50 1.62
C ARG A 29 -2.85 -0.28 2.46
N TRP A 30 -2.33 -1.26 3.20
CA TRP A 30 -3.06 -2.04 4.18
C TRP A 30 -2.37 -1.94 5.54
N GLU A 31 -3.11 -1.47 6.53
CA GLU A 31 -2.59 -1.19 7.89
C GLU A 31 -3.05 -2.20 8.93
N LYS A 32 -3.92 -3.16 8.56
CA LYS A 32 -4.32 -4.25 9.45
C LYS A 32 -3.27 -5.37 9.42
N PRO A 33 -3.32 -6.35 10.35
CA PRO A 33 -2.41 -7.48 10.33
C PRO A 33 -2.37 -8.16 8.95
N PHE A 34 -1.16 -8.58 8.55
CA PHE A 34 -0.91 -9.30 7.33
C PHE A 34 0.18 -10.35 7.55
N GLY A 35 0.25 -11.33 6.65
CA GLY A 35 1.24 -12.39 6.68
C GLY A 35 1.50 -12.96 5.29
N GLY A 36 2.31 -14.02 5.22
CA GLY A 36 2.76 -14.60 3.95
C GLY A 36 1.63 -15.04 3.02
N GLU A 37 0.51 -15.51 3.55
CA GLU A 37 -0.68 -15.90 2.76
C GLU A 37 -1.33 -14.71 2.05
N ILE A 38 -1.51 -13.60 2.76
CA ILE A 38 -2.05 -12.35 2.18
C ILE A 38 -1.12 -11.84 1.08
N GLU A 39 0.18 -11.81 1.34
CA GLU A 39 1.13 -11.38 0.34
C GLU A 39 1.17 -12.30 -0.89
N ALA A 40 1.08 -13.62 -0.69
CA ALA A 40 1.01 -14.58 -1.79
C ALA A 40 -0.26 -14.40 -2.62
N ALA A 41 -1.41 -14.17 -1.98
CA ALA A 41 -2.67 -13.89 -2.68
C ALA A 41 -2.59 -12.59 -3.50
N LEU A 42 -2.01 -11.51 -2.96
CA LEU A 42 -1.77 -10.28 -3.70
C LEU A 42 -0.81 -10.51 -4.89
N ARG A 43 0.30 -11.23 -4.69
CA ARG A 43 1.24 -11.57 -5.78
C ARG A 43 0.60 -12.42 -6.88
N ALA A 44 -0.32 -13.34 -6.52
CA ALA A 44 -1.09 -14.11 -7.49
C ALA A 44 -2.03 -13.24 -8.36
N THR A 45 -2.27 -11.98 -7.97
CA THR A 45 -3.02 -11.00 -8.78
C THR A 45 -2.12 -10.17 -9.70
N SER A 46 -0.83 -10.46 -9.78
CA SER A 46 0.21 -9.68 -10.49
C SER A 46 0.58 -8.35 -9.81
N LEU A 47 0.17 -8.15 -8.55
CA LEU A 47 0.61 -7.02 -7.74
C LEU A 47 1.92 -7.36 -7.04
N GLN A 48 2.82 -6.39 -6.97
CA GLN A 48 4.00 -6.46 -6.13
C GLN A 48 3.66 -5.95 -4.73
N THR A 49 4.28 -6.53 -3.71
CA THR A 49 4.04 -6.18 -2.30
C THR A 49 5.33 -5.76 -1.61
N ARG A 50 5.23 -4.87 -0.64
CA ARG A 50 6.33 -4.51 0.26
C ARG A 50 5.80 -4.20 1.65
N SER A 51 6.46 -4.74 2.67
CA SER A 51 6.20 -4.41 4.07
C SER A 51 7.07 -3.21 4.44
N ILE A 52 6.43 -2.16 4.95
CA ILE A 52 7.07 -0.90 5.36
C ILE A 52 6.85 -0.70 6.85
N ARG A 53 7.89 -0.28 7.57
CA ARG A 53 7.75 0.04 9.00
C ARG A 53 7.67 1.55 9.18
N ARG A 54 6.59 2.03 9.81
CA ARG A 54 6.47 3.43 10.25
C ARG A 54 6.59 3.52 11.74
N VAL A 55 7.12 4.63 12.23
CA VAL A 55 7.25 4.89 13.67
C VAL A 55 6.11 5.82 14.11
N LEU A 56 5.29 5.40 15.05
CA LEU A 56 4.23 6.22 15.63
C LEU A 56 4.82 7.36 16.47
N THR A 57 3.97 8.33 16.85
CA THR A 57 4.38 9.48 17.67
C THR A 57 4.92 9.08 19.04
N ASP A 58 4.44 7.95 19.58
CA ASP A 58 4.90 7.35 20.84
C ASP A 58 6.14 6.43 20.69
N GLY A 59 6.69 6.32 19.48
CA GLY A 59 7.88 5.51 19.18
C GLY A 59 7.61 4.05 18.84
N ARG A 60 6.37 3.56 18.90
CA ARG A 60 6.05 2.19 18.47
C ARG A 60 6.16 2.04 16.96
N GLU A 61 6.59 0.86 16.51
CA GLU A 61 6.55 0.52 15.08
C GLU A 61 5.15 0.06 14.68
N LYS A 62 4.69 0.52 13.52
CA LYS A 62 3.47 0.09 12.86
C LYS A 62 3.84 -0.46 11.48
N PRO A 63 3.73 -1.78 11.26
CA PRO A 63 3.93 -2.35 9.94
C PRO A 63 2.76 -2.01 9.02
N GLU A 64 3.07 -1.70 7.77
CA GLU A 64 2.11 -1.43 6.72
C GLU A 64 2.47 -2.28 5.50
N LEU A 65 1.48 -2.88 4.85
CA LEU A 65 1.68 -3.58 3.60
C LEU A 65 1.26 -2.66 2.46
N VAL A 66 2.21 -2.28 1.59
CA VAL A 66 1.92 -1.53 0.37
C VAL A 66 2.01 -2.43 -0.85
N PHE A 67 1.16 -2.16 -1.83
CA PHE A 67 1.12 -2.93 -3.07
C PHE A 67 0.74 -2.08 -4.29
N SER A 68 1.32 -2.45 -5.43
CA SER A 68 1.19 -1.76 -6.72
C SER A 68 1.53 -2.72 -7.87
N ASP A 69 1.08 -2.41 -9.09
CA ASP A 69 1.61 -3.03 -10.31
C ASP A 69 2.93 -2.35 -10.78
N SER A 70 3.34 -1.26 -10.13
CA SER A 70 4.52 -0.46 -10.44
C SER A 70 5.57 -0.52 -9.34
N ALA A 71 6.74 -1.11 -9.67
CA ALA A 71 7.90 -1.12 -8.78
C ALA A 71 8.34 0.29 -8.39
N ALA A 72 8.28 1.24 -9.32
CA ALA A 72 8.65 2.64 -9.08
C ALA A 72 7.78 3.31 -8.00
N CYS A 73 6.47 2.99 -7.95
CA CYS A 73 5.58 3.51 -6.90
C CYS A 73 5.97 2.96 -5.53
N LEU A 74 6.30 1.66 -5.45
CA LEU A 74 6.74 1.02 -4.21
C LEU A 74 8.08 1.58 -3.75
N ASP A 75 9.04 1.76 -4.66
CA ASP A 75 10.35 2.33 -4.37
C ASP A 75 10.25 3.76 -3.85
N LEU A 76 9.44 4.59 -4.52
CA LEU A 76 9.21 5.97 -4.10
C LEU A 76 8.58 6.03 -2.71
N TYR A 77 7.52 5.26 -2.45
CA TYR A 77 6.89 5.18 -1.13
C TYR A 77 7.90 4.73 -0.06
N SER A 78 8.67 3.66 -0.33
CA SER A 78 9.63 3.11 0.63
C SER A 78 10.73 4.12 0.97
N SER A 79 11.31 4.77 -0.05
CA SER A 79 12.38 5.75 0.14
C SER A 79 11.95 6.93 1.03
N GLN A 80 10.66 7.27 1.01
CA GLN A 80 10.12 8.38 1.77
C GLN A 80 9.58 7.97 3.15
N PHE A 81 9.05 6.76 3.33
CA PHE A 81 8.32 6.41 4.55
C PHE A 81 8.94 5.30 5.40
N GLU A 82 9.86 4.49 4.87
CA GLU A 82 10.52 3.41 5.63
C GLU A 82 11.29 3.96 6.83
N GLY A 83 11.05 3.37 8.01
CA GLY A 83 11.67 3.76 9.28
C GLY A 83 11.33 5.20 9.73
N ARG A 84 10.45 5.91 9.03
CA ARG A 84 10.14 7.31 9.34
C ARG A 84 9.00 7.44 10.32
N ARG A 85 9.06 8.50 11.12
CA ARG A 85 7.96 8.87 12.01
C ARG A 85 6.74 9.30 11.21
N LEU A 86 5.57 8.87 11.64
CA LEU A 86 4.29 9.37 11.16
C LEU A 86 4.17 10.83 11.60
N LYS A 87 4.41 11.74 10.66
CA LYS A 87 4.33 13.20 10.84
C LYS A 87 3.37 13.75 9.79
N LEU A 88 2.70 14.85 10.13
CA LEU A 88 1.90 15.63 9.21
C LEU A 88 2.80 16.69 8.58
N ASP A 89 3.58 16.30 7.58
CA ASP A 89 4.37 17.20 6.76
C ASP A 89 3.74 17.36 5.37
N GLU A 90 3.51 18.61 4.98
CA GLU A 90 2.83 18.94 3.71
C GLU A 90 3.48 18.24 2.49
N PRO A 91 4.82 18.17 2.34
CA PRO A 91 5.43 17.48 1.21
C PRO A 91 5.13 15.97 1.19
N ALA A 92 5.15 15.29 2.33
CA ALA A 92 4.89 13.85 2.35
C ALA A 92 3.39 13.55 2.23
N MET A 93 2.51 14.40 2.78
CA MET A 93 1.07 14.30 2.53
C MET A 93 0.74 14.41 1.04
N ARG A 94 1.33 15.38 0.32
CA ARG A 94 1.15 15.52 -1.13
C ARG A 94 1.68 14.32 -1.90
N LEU A 95 2.85 13.80 -1.52
CA LEU A 95 3.41 12.62 -2.16
C LEU A 95 2.53 11.38 -1.91
N GLU A 96 2.10 11.17 -0.68
CA GLU A 96 1.22 10.06 -0.29
C GLU A 96 -0.13 10.17 -1.04
N GLY A 97 -0.70 11.38 -1.11
CA GLY A 97 -1.90 11.67 -1.88
C GLY A 97 -1.75 11.30 -3.36
N LEU A 98 -0.67 11.76 -4.00
CA LEU A 98 -0.37 11.44 -5.38
C LEU A 98 -0.26 9.92 -5.62
N LEU A 99 0.47 9.21 -4.75
CA LEU A 99 0.64 7.75 -4.84
C LEU A 99 -0.68 6.99 -4.61
N PHE A 100 -1.60 7.55 -3.84
CA PHE A 100 -2.92 6.97 -3.62
C PHE A 100 -3.98 7.37 -4.66
N GLY A 101 -3.61 8.18 -5.65
CA GLY A 101 -4.47 8.57 -6.77
C GLY A 101 -5.25 9.87 -6.55
N TYR A 102 -4.91 10.68 -5.53
CA TYR A 102 -5.49 12.01 -5.36
C TYR A 102 -4.89 13.00 -6.36
N PRO A 103 -5.67 14.00 -6.82
CA PRO A 103 -5.16 15.04 -7.71
C PRO A 103 -4.12 15.92 -6.99
N ARG A 104 -3.25 16.57 -7.77
CA ARG A 104 -2.14 17.40 -7.25
C ARG A 104 -2.55 18.61 -6.41
N CYS A 105 -3.84 18.96 -6.40
CA CYS A 105 -4.39 20.03 -5.59
C CYS A 105 -4.75 19.60 -4.16
N CYS A 106 -4.66 18.30 -3.85
CA CYS A 106 -4.88 17.72 -2.52
C CYS A 106 -3.59 17.65 -1.70
#